data_AF-A0A416HVY2-F1
#
_entry.id   AF-A0A416HVY2-F1
#
_cell.length_a   1.000
_cell.length_b   1.000
_cell.length_c   1.000
_cell.angle_alpha   90.00
_cell.angle_beta   90.00
_cell.angle_gamma   90.00
#
_symmetry.space_group_name_H-M   'P 1'
#
loop_
_entity.id
_entity.type
_entity.pdbx_description
1 polymer ?
#
loop_
_entity_poly.entity_id
_entity_poly.type
_entity_poly.pdbx_seq_one_letter_code
_entity_poly.pdbx_strand_id
1 'polypeptide(L)'
;MKKIEWPGRPKGLLLLLLVLFVTAAFLLKDDKGYIPATEDAWEPAGTGTESTDSRGFQEVSRPSGGAAVSLLTQEEQARLQETVLEAAKACRDLYAGWLTSRKEKERDAMVSLSKEQQEAVVSRLGSLGLVAAADNRIRINKEKAEEFYADYEEGNDALVTIYQVCPEGDIRVMTLVCRDGGLQARYTEIIWKEGGIPEIRENGCRDLTEIKRTEKGYLPDVVPAPEP
;
A
#
# COMPACT_ATOMS: atom_id res chain seq x y z
N MET A 1 -14.40 8.91 -55.34
CA MET A 1 -14.49 9.47 -53.97
C MET A 1 -15.80 8.96 -53.36
N LYS A 2 -15.75 8.18 -52.28
CA LYS A 2 -16.94 7.55 -51.68
C LYS A 2 -17.73 8.58 -50.85
N LYS A 3 -19.03 8.69 -51.13
CA LYS A 3 -19.97 9.62 -50.49
C LYS A 3 -20.32 9.08 -49.10
N ILE A 4 -20.03 9.85 -48.06
CA ILE A 4 -20.36 9.51 -46.67
C ILE A 4 -21.80 9.99 -46.44
N GLU A 5 -22.75 9.06 -46.38
CA GLU A 5 -24.14 9.36 -46.02
C GLU A 5 -24.29 9.31 -44.50
N TRP A 6 -24.82 10.39 -43.93
CA TRP A 6 -24.99 10.54 -42.48
C TRP A 6 -26.40 10.07 -42.06
N PRO A 7 -26.53 9.28 -40.98
CA PRO A 7 -27.84 8.86 -40.49
C PRO A 7 -28.58 10.04 -39.84
N GLY A 8 -29.68 10.45 -40.46
CA GLY A 8 -30.53 11.54 -40.01
C GLY A 8 -31.35 11.20 -38.77
N ARG A 9 -30.74 11.31 -37.57
CA ARG A 9 -31.44 11.53 -36.29
C ARG A 9 -30.54 12.33 -35.31
N PRO A 10 -31.05 13.40 -34.67
CA PRO A 10 -30.22 14.29 -33.83
C PRO A 10 -29.64 13.62 -32.56
N LYS A 11 -30.18 12.47 -32.16
CA LYS A 11 -29.72 11.69 -31.01
C LYS A 11 -28.40 10.96 -31.26
N GLY A 12 -28.13 10.55 -32.51
CA GLY A 12 -26.89 9.86 -32.88
C GLY A 12 -25.69 10.81 -32.94
N LEU A 13 -25.91 12.05 -33.40
CA LEU A 13 -24.88 13.09 -33.41
C LEU A 13 -24.48 13.52 -32.00
N LEU A 14 -25.45 13.62 -31.08
CA LEU A 14 -25.20 13.93 -29.67
C LEU A 14 -24.37 12.85 -28.99
N LEU A 15 -24.69 11.57 -29.22
CA LEU A 15 -23.90 10.44 -28.70
C LEU A 15 -22.47 10.43 -29.25
N LEU A 16 -22.29 10.72 -30.54
CA LEU A 16 -20.96 10.74 -31.16
C LEU A 16 -20.11 11.92 -30.66
N LEU A 17 -20.72 13.09 -30.43
CA LEU A 17 -20.06 14.23 -29.80
C LEU A 17 -19.71 13.95 -28.33
N LEU A 18 -20.57 13.26 -27.58
CA LEU A 18 -20.30 12.88 -26.19
C LEU A 18 -19.11 11.89 -26.11
N VAL A 19 -19.07 10.90 -27.00
CA VAL A 19 -17.94 9.96 -27.09
C VAL A 19 -16.64 10.70 -27.46
N LEU A 20 -16.68 11.62 -28.43
CA LEU A 20 -15.50 12.45 -28.77
C LEU A 20 -15.05 13.32 -27.59
N PHE A 21 -15.99 13.93 -26.85
CA PHE A 21 -15.67 14.76 -25.69
C PHE A 21 -15.05 13.95 -24.55
N VAL A 22 -15.54 12.73 -24.30
CA VAL A 22 -14.98 11.81 -23.30
C VAL A 22 -13.58 11.33 -23.72
N THR A 23 -13.36 11.02 -25.00
CA THR A 23 -12.02 10.64 -25.48
C THR A 23 -11.03 11.81 -25.47
N ALA A 24 -11.47 13.02 -25.80
CA ALA A 24 -10.63 14.22 -25.73
C ALA A 24 -10.30 14.60 -24.28
N ALA A 25 -11.25 14.47 -23.34
CA ALA A 25 -11.01 14.69 -21.92
C ALA A 25 -10.06 13.65 -21.32
N PHE A 26 -10.03 12.42 -21.85
CA PHE A 26 -9.06 11.39 -21.45
C PHE A 26 -7.67 11.63 -22.03
N LEU A 27 -7.56 12.22 -23.23
CA LEU A 27 -6.29 12.57 -23.88
C LEU A 27 -5.71 13.94 -23.44
N LEU A 28 -6.54 14.83 -22.88
CA LEU A 28 -6.12 16.11 -22.29
C LEU A 28 -5.74 15.99 -20.80
N LYS A 29 -5.84 14.79 -20.23
CA LYS A 29 -5.48 14.49 -18.83
C LYS A 29 -4.09 13.86 -18.73
N ASP A 30 -3.15 14.33 -19.54
CA ASP A 30 -1.71 14.18 -19.29
C ASP A 30 -0.94 15.25 -20.06
N ASP A 31 -0.61 16.33 -19.34
CA ASP A 31 0.67 17.03 -19.47
C ASP A 31 0.75 18.04 -18.31
N LYS A 32 1.07 17.53 -17.12
CA LYS A 32 1.80 18.35 -16.14
C LYS A 32 3.18 17.76 -16.05
N GLY A 33 4.08 18.43 -16.77
CA GLY A 33 5.45 18.05 -16.96
C GLY A 33 6.10 17.61 -15.65
N TYR A 34 6.74 16.46 -15.76
CA TYR A 34 7.83 16.05 -14.91
C TYR A 34 8.79 17.23 -14.69
N ILE A 35 8.76 17.79 -13.49
CA ILE A 35 9.88 18.58 -12.95
C ILE A 35 10.72 17.56 -12.21
N PRO A 36 11.96 17.23 -12.66
CA PRO A 36 12.88 16.54 -11.79
C PRO A 36 13.13 17.47 -10.60
N ALA A 37 12.61 17.11 -9.43
CA ALA A 37 13.06 17.74 -8.20
C ALA A 37 14.55 17.43 -8.10
N THR A 38 15.35 18.47 -8.32
CA THR A 38 16.79 18.44 -8.19
C THR A 38 17.12 17.93 -6.78
N GLU A 39 17.81 16.80 -6.75
CA GLU A 39 18.67 16.42 -5.63
C GLU A 39 19.55 17.64 -5.32
N ASP A 40 19.33 18.29 -4.18
CA ASP A 40 20.42 18.88 -3.42
C ASP A 40 19.99 19.40 -2.04
N ALA A 41 20.90 19.11 -1.10
CA ALA A 41 21.14 19.80 0.16
C ALA A 41 20.20 19.50 1.35
N TRP A 42 20.53 18.43 2.09
CA TRP A 42 20.53 18.56 3.55
C TRP A 42 21.77 17.90 4.17
N GLU A 43 22.56 18.69 4.90
CA GLU A 43 23.70 18.25 5.71
C GLU A 43 23.25 17.73 7.09
N PRO A 44 24.02 16.83 7.73
CA PRO A 44 23.55 16.05 8.88
C PRO A 44 23.61 16.88 10.17
N ALA A 45 22.46 17.16 10.77
CA ALA A 45 22.39 17.71 12.10
C ALA A 45 21.99 16.62 13.10
N GLY A 46 22.98 16.16 13.87
CA GLY A 46 22.78 15.63 15.23
C GLY A 46 22.71 14.12 15.33
N THR A 47 23.78 13.53 15.86
CA THR A 47 23.81 12.23 16.52
C THR A 47 22.83 12.18 17.70
N GLY A 48 21.57 11.91 17.39
CA GLY A 48 20.62 11.29 18.30
C GLY A 48 20.40 9.88 17.81
N THR A 49 20.41 8.90 18.71
CA THR A 49 19.98 7.53 18.41
C THR A 49 18.49 7.54 18.06
N GLU A 50 18.16 7.89 16.81
CA GLU A 50 16.81 7.87 16.27
C GLU A 50 16.46 6.40 15.98
N SER A 51 15.67 5.81 16.87
CA SER A 51 15.17 4.44 16.71
C SER A 51 14.42 4.35 15.39
N THR A 52 14.85 3.45 14.51
CA THR A 52 14.14 2.97 13.32
C THR A 52 12.74 2.51 13.72
N ASP A 53 11.75 3.40 13.55
CA ASP A 53 10.48 3.22 14.23
C ASP A 53 9.46 2.50 13.35
N SER A 54 9.49 1.18 13.40
CA SER A 54 8.44 0.30 12.87
C SER A 54 7.26 0.18 13.86
N ARG A 55 7.11 1.14 14.82
CA ARG A 55 6.15 1.06 15.94
C ARG A 55 4.74 0.76 15.48
N GLY A 56 4.21 1.44 14.45
CA GLY A 56 2.82 1.26 14.03
C GLY A 56 2.48 -0.19 13.64
N PHE A 57 3.26 -0.80 12.73
CA PHE A 57 3.06 -2.20 12.35
C PHE A 57 3.32 -3.16 13.52
N GLN A 58 4.34 -2.89 14.32
CA GLN A 58 4.68 -3.74 15.47
C GLN A 58 3.60 -3.68 16.57
N GLU A 59 3.03 -2.52 16.82
CA GLU A 59 1.99 -2.29 17.82
C GLU A 59 0.67 -2.93 17.41
N VAL A 60 0.29 -2.80 16.13
CA VAL A 60 -0.93 -3.43 15.60
C VAL A 60 -0.84 -4.95 15.66
N SER A 61 0.33 -5.51 15.35
CA SER A 61 0.55 -6.97 15.30
C SER A 61 0.79 -7.59 16.68
N ARG A 62 0.90 -6.82 17.77
CA ARG A 62 1.04 -7.40 19.11
C ARG A 62 -0.23 -8.17 19.49
N PRO A 63 -0.12 -9.34 20.16
CA PRO A 63 -1.28 -10.00 20.73
C PRO A 63 -1.96 -9.09 21.76
N SER A 64 -3.29 -9.02 21.71
CA SER A 64 -4.13 -8.37 22.72
C SER A 64 -5.05 -9.41 23.36
N GLY A 65 -5.42 -9.23 24.63
CA GLY A 65 -6.24 -10.19 25.38
C GLY A 65 -7.66 -10.39 24.85
N GLY A 66 -8.14 -9.57 23.89
CA GLY A 66 -9.47 -9.67 23.28
C GLY A 66 -9.44 -9.59 21.76
N ALA A 67 -10.32 -10.33 21.08
CA ALA A 67 -10.52 -10.22 19.64
C ALA A 67 -11.44 -9.02 19.33
N ALA A 68 -10.89 -7.99 18.68
CA ALA A 68 -11.68 -6.85 18.21
C ALA A 68 -12.74 -7.31 17.20
N VAL A 69 -13.97 -6.78 17.29
CA VAL A 69 -15.00 -7.00 16.28
C VAL A 69 -14.62 -6.18 15.05
N SER A 70 -14.53 -6.80 13.88
CA SER A 70 -14.04 -6.06 12.71
C SER A 70 -15.09 -5.12 12.13
N LEU A 71 -14.65 -3.91 11.74
CA LEU A 71 -15.46 -2.94 10.99
C LEU A 71 -15.74 -3.38 9.53
N LEU A 72 -15.00 -4.37 9.04
CA LEU A 72 -15.19 -4.93 7.71
C LEU A 72 -16.05 -6.20 7.77
N THR A 73 -16.93 -6.33 6.80
CA THR A 73 -17.69 -7.57 6.57
C THR A 73 -16.76 -8.74 6.26
N GLN A 74 -17.22 -9.97 6.47
CA GLN A 74 -16.43 -11.17 6.15
C GLN A 74 -16.03 -11.22 4.66
N GLU A 75 -16.90 -10.72 3.76
CA GLU A 75 -16.62 -10.66 2.33
C GLU A 75 -15.50 -9.65 2.01
N GLU A 76 -15.54 -8.45 2.59
CA GLU A 76 -14.46 -7.47 2.46
C GLU A 76 -13.13 -8.02 2.97
N GLN A 77 -13.15 -8.73 4.11
CA GLN A 77 -11.95 -9.35 4.67
C GLN A 77 -11.36 -10.42 3.74
N ALA A 78 -12.22 -11.28 3.16
CA ALA A 78 -11.78 -12.31 2.22
C ALA A 78 -11.19 -11.69 0.95
N ARG A 79 -11.85 -10.68 0.39
CA ARG A 79 -11.37 -9.93 -0.79
C ARG A 79 -10.03 -9.24 -0.52
N LEU A 80 -9.84 -8.67 0.67
CA LEU A 80 -8.56 -8.07 1.08
C LEU A 80 -7.45 -9.12 1.15
N GLN A 81 -7.68 -10.27 1.78
CA GLN A 81 -6.69 -11.35 1.85
C GLN A 81 -6.31 -11.88 0.48
N GLU A 82 -7.29 -12.05 -0.41
CA GLU A 82 -7.05 -12.46 -1.81
C GLU A 82 -6.21 -11.41 -2.54
N THR A 83 -6.58 -10.13 -2.45
CA THR A 83 -5.84 -9.01 -3.08
C THR A 83 -4.40 -8.94 -2.60
N VAL A 84 -4.17 -9.12 -1.29
CA VAL A 84 -2.83 -9.15 -0.70
C VAL A 84 -1.99 -10.31 -1.24
N LEU A 85 -2.58 -11.50 -1.35
CA LEU A 85 -1.89 -12.66 -1.91
C LEU A 85 -1.59 -12.48 -3.40
N GLU A 86 -2.51 -11.91 -4.18
CA GLU A 86 -2.27 -11.62 -5.61
C GLU A 86 -1.17 -10.56 -5.80
N ALA A 87 -1.15 -9.51 -4.98
CA ALA A 87 -0.07 -8.51 -4.96
C ALA A 87 1.29 -9.15 -4.66
N ALA A 88 1.34 -10.07 -3.68
CA ALA A 88 2.56 -10.81 -3.38
C ALA A 88 2.97 -11.72 -4.55
N LYS A 89 2.03 -12.47 -5.15
CA LYS A 89 2.31 -13.33 -6.33
C LYS A 89 2.88 -12.54 -7.49
N ALA A 90 2.41 -11.31 -7.72
CA ALA A 90 2.90 -10.43 -8.78
C ALA A 90 4.38 -9.98 -8.59
N CYS A 91 4.93 -10.14 -7.39
CA CYS A 91 6.33 -9.84 -7.06
C CYS A 91 7.22 -11.10 -6.98
N ARG A 92 6.67 -12.30 -7.19
CA ARG A 92 7.36 -13.59 -6.97
C ARG A 92 8.69 -13.71 -7.70
N ASP A 93 8.76 -13.23 -8.94
CA ASP A 93 9.97 -13.26 -9.76
C ASP A 93 11.15 -12.53 -9.09
N LEU A 94 10.86 -11.43 -8.39
CA LEU A 94 11.85 -10.59 -7.72
C LEU A 94 12.47 -11.26 -6.49
N TYR A 95 11.79 -12.25 -5.91
CA TYR A 95 12.26 -13.00 -4.75
C TYR A 95 13.08 -14.24 -5.10
N ALA A 96 13.14 -14.66 -6.37
CA ALA A 96 13.78 -15.92 -6.76
C ALA A 96 15.27 -16.00 -6.36
N GLY A 97 16.02 -14.92 -6.57
CA GLY A 97 17.43 -14.84 -6.18
C GLY A 97 17.62 -14.88 -4.67
N TRP A 98 16.83 -14.09 -3.94
CA TRP A 98 16.88 -14.05 -2.47
C TRP A 98 16.51 -15.41 -1.84
N LEU A 99 15.48 -16.08 -2.36
CA LEU A 99 15.08 -17.42 -1.90
C LEU A 99 16.18 -18.46 -2.12
N THR A 100 16.93 -18.36 -3.21
CA THR A 100 18.06 -19.24 -3.48
C THR A 100 19.17 -19.01 -2.46
N SER A 101 19.56 -17.76 -2.24
CA SER A 101 20.56 -17.41 -1.23
C SER A 101 20.14 -17.81 0.19
N ARG A 102 18.84 -17.69 0.52
CA ARG A 102 18.30 -18.12 1.82
C ARG A 102 18.37 -19.63 2.02
N LYS A 103 18.21 -20.43 0.95
CA LYS A 103 18.32 -21.90 1.01
C LYS A 103 19.77 -22.37 1.15
N GLU A 104 20.70 -21.69 0.51
CA GLU A 104 22.12 -22.07 0.46
C GLU A 104 22.87 -21.76 1.78
N LYS A 105 22.42 -20.76 2.53
CA LYS A 105 23.03 -20.43 3.82
C LYS A 105 22.56 -21.35 4.94
N GLU A 106 23.45 -21.59 5.90
CA GLU A 106 23.13 -22.29 7.15
C GLU A 106 22.01 -21.56 7.91
N ARG A 107 21.21 -22.31 8.69
CA ARG A 107 19.95 -21.85 9.34
C ARG A 107 20.04 -20.55 10.15
N ASP A 108 21.24 -20.14 10.59
CA ASP A 108 21.45 -18.99 11.45
C ASP A 108 21.94 -17.72 10.71
N ALA A 109 22.28 -17.81 9.43
CA ALA A 109 22.72 -16.64 8.67
C ALA A 109 21.52 -15.86 8.14
N MET A 110 21.26 -14.69 8.72
CA MET A 110 20.23 -13.77 8.23
C MET A 110 20.52 -13.35 6.78
N VAL A 111 19.57 -13.62 5.88
CA VAL A 111 19.62 -13.19 4.49
C VAL A 111 18.59 -12.08 4.30
N SER A 112 19.08 -10.86 4.15
CA SER A 112 18.22 -9.72 3.81
C SER A 112 18.14 -9.53 2.30
N LEU A 113 17.05 -8.93 1.84
CA LEU A 113 16.96 -8.38 0.49
C LEU A 113 18.05 -7.33 0.29
N SER A 114 18.62 -7.27 -0.92
CA SER A 114 19.42 -6.11 -1.30
C SER A 114 18.51 -4.87 -1.43
N LYS A 115 19.10 -3.67 -1.37
CA LYS A 115 18.33 -2.43 -1.57
C LYS A 115 17.70 -2.39 -2.95
N GLU A 116 18.40 -2.86 -3.97
CA GLU A 116 17.91 -2.94 -5.35
C GLU A 116 16.72 -3.92 -5.47
N GLN A 117 16.78 -5.06 -4.79
CA GLN A 117 15.66 -6.00 -4.74
C GLN A 117 14.45 -5.41 -4.03
N GLN A 118 14.65 -4.78 -2.88
CA GLN A 118 13.58 -4.13 -2.12
C GLN A 118 12.91 -3.02 -2.94
N GLU A 119 13.71 -2.17 -3.61
CA GLU A 119 13.21 -1.10 -4.47
C GLU A 119 12.43 -1.65 -5.68
N ALA A 120 12.90 -2.75 -6.28
CA ALA A 120 12.19 -3.40 -7.38
C ALA A 120 10.80 -3.92 -6.94
N VAL A 121 10.70 -4.49 -5.74
CA VAL A 121 9.41 -4.96 -5.19
C VAL A 121 8.50 -3.77 -4.89
N VAL A 122 9.01 -2.71 -4.26
CA VAL A 122 8.27 -1.47 -4.01
C VAL A 122 7.74 -0.87 -5.31
N SER A 123 8.59 -0.78 -6.34
CA SER A 123 8.22 -0.29 -7.66
C SER A 123 7.14 -1.15 -8.32
N ARG A 124 7.26 -2.48 -8.23
CA ARG A 124 6.24 -3.41 -8.76
C ARG A 124 4.89 -3.20 -8.07
N LEU A 125 4.86 -3.15 -6.74
CA LEU A 125 3.63 -2.87 -5.99
C LEU A 125 3.04 -1.50 -6.35
N GLY A 126 3.89 -0.48 -6.47
CA GLY A 126 3.51 0.86 -6.89
C GLY A 126 2.87 0.88 -8.29
N SER A 127 3.41 0.12 -9.24
CA SER A 127 2.88 -0.01 -10.61
C SER A 127 1.51 -0.71 -10.68
N LEU A 128 1.17 -1.50 -9.65
CA LEU A 128 -0.17 -2.07 -9.46
C LEU A 128 -1.16 -1.06 -8.83
N GLY A 129 -0.72 0.17 -8.59
CA GLY A 129 -1.50 1.21 -7.91
C GLY A 129 -1.58 1.01 -6.40
N LEU A 130 -0.72 0.19 -5.79
CA LEU A 130 -0.75 -0.06 -4.34
C LEU A 130 0.13 0.96 -3.60
N VAL A 131 -0.26 1.32 -2.37
CA VAL A 131 0.60 2.16 -1.52
C VAL A 131 1.75 1.30 -1.02
N ALA A 132 2.96 1.57 -1.50
CA ALA A 132 4.14 0.76 -1.23
C ALA A 132 5.12 1.51 -0.32
N ALA A 133 5.64 0.82 0.67
CA ALA A 133 6.51 1.36 1.70
C ALA A 133 7.76 0.49 1.89
N ALA A 134 8.86 1.14 2.26
CA ALA A 134 10.12 0.52 2.65
C ALA A 134 10.86 1.49 3.57
N ASP A 135 11.78 0.98 4.39
CA ASP A 135 12.53 1.79 5.37
C ASP A 135 11.61 2.64 6.28
N ASN A 136 10.45 2.07 6.59
CA ASN A 136 9.37 2.66 7.39
C ASN A 136 8.77 3.95 6.81
N ARG A 137 8.86 4.15 5.50
CA ARG A 137 8.29 5.30 4.79
C ARG A 137 7.50 4.86 3.58
N ILE A 138 6.40 5.56 3.31
CA ILE A 138 5.65 5.38 2.07
C ILE A 138 6.52 5.92 0.93
N ARG A 139 6.80 5.07 -0.06
CA ARG A 139 7.72 5.35 -1.18
C ARG A 139 6.96 5.72 -2.44
N ILE A 140 5.87 5.02 -2.73
CA ILE A 140 5.08 5.18 -3.96
C ILE A 140 3.59 5.20 -3.62
N ASN A 141 2.83 5.97 -4.41
CA ASN A 141 1.40 6.20 -4.28
C ASN A 141 1.00 6.82 -2.92
N LYS A 142 1.81 7.78 -2.45
CA LYS A 142 1.62 8.48 -1.16
C LYS A 142 0.32 9.27 -1.12
N GLU A 143 -0.11 9.80 -2.26
CA GLU A 143 -1.34 10.57 -2.42
C GLU A 143 -2.58 9.81 -1.94
N LYS A 144 -2.62 8.48 -2.08
CA LYS A 144 -3.74 7.65 -1.58
C LYS A 144 -3.80 7.61 -0.05
N ALA A 145 -2.65 7.63 0.60
CA ALA A 145 -2.60 7.75 2.06
C ALA A 145 -3.00 9.16 2.51
N GLU A 146 -2.61 10.19 1.75
CA GLU A 146 -3.00 11.57 2.01
C GLU A 146 -4.51 11.80 1.84
N GLU A 147 -5.13 11.20 0.83
CA GLU A 147 -6.59 11.18 0.63
C GLU A 147 -7.30 10.53 1.82
N PHE A 148 -6.83 9.36 2.26
CA PHE A 148 -7.35 8.70 3.46
C PHE A 148 -7.28 9.60 4.71
N TYR A 149 -6.16 10.31 4.92
CA TYR A 149 -6.04 11.20 6.08
C TYR A 149 -7.02 12.36 6.01
N ALA A 150 -7.25 12.95 4.83
CA ALA A 150 -8.22 14.01 4.65
C ALA A 150 -9.64 13.53 4.98
N ASP A 151 -10.04 12.37 4.46
CA ASP A 151 -11.35 11.78 4.74
C ASP A 151 -11.51 11.45 6.23
N TYR A 152 -10.49 10.85 6.86
CA TYR A 152 -10.48 10.57 8.29
C TYR A 152 -10.62 11.84 9.16
N GLU A 153 -9.89 12.91 8.82
CA GLU A 153 -9.96 14.20 9.54
C GLU A 153 -11.33 14.88 9.39
N GLU A 154 -12.02 14.67 8.27
CA GLU A 154 -13.39 15.14 8.03
C GLU A 154 -14.47 14.25 8.68
N GLY A 155 -14.08 13.07 9.20
CA GLY A 155 -15.00 12.09 9.77
C GLY A 155 -15.76 11.28 8.71
N ASN A 156 -15.26 11.25 7.47
CA ASN A 156 -15.80 10.44 6.39
C ASN A 156 -15.32 8.99 6.50
N ASP A 157 -16.12 8.07 5.96
CA ASP A 157 -15.71 6.68 5.76
C ASP A 157 -14.51 6.62 4.82
N ALA A 158 -13.43 5.97 5.25
CA ALA A 158 -12.16 5.93 4.54
C ALA A 158 -11.45 4.58 4.71
N LEU A 159 -10.71 4.16 3.69
CA LEU A 159 -9.91 2.94 3.74
C LEU A 159 -8.62 3.10 2.93
N VAL A 160 -7.49 2.72 3.52
CA VAL A 160 -6.20 2.64 2.81
C VAL A 160 -5.44 1.39 3.20
N THR A 161 -4.79 0.74 2.22
CA THR A 161 -3.94 -0.43 2.42
C THR A 161 -2.50 -0.10 2.03
N ILE A 162 -1.57 -0.28 2.98
CA ILE A 162 -0.15 0.04 2.87
C ILE A 162 0.66 -1.27 2.90
N TYR A 163 1.51 -1.47 1.90
CA TYR A 163 2.37 -2.64 1.75
C TYR A 163 3.82 -2.27 2.09
N GLN A 164 4.27 -2.65 3.28
CA GLN A 164 5.66 -2.49 3.71
C GLN A 164 6.49 -3.70 3.27
N VAL A 165 7.50 -3.47 2.43
CA VAL A 165 8.49 -4.48 2.03
C VAL A 165 9.61 -4.50 3.07
N CYS A 166 9.72 -5.60 3.82
CA CYS A 166 10.71 -5.73 4.89
C CYS A 166 12.06 -6.26 4.36
N PRO A 167 13.21 -5.80 4.90
CA PRO A 167 14.52 -6.34 4.54
C PRO A 167 14.64 -7.85 4.74
N GLU A 168 13.90 -8.43 5.69
CA GLU A 168 13.85 -9.87 5.98
C GLU A 168 13.05 -10.67 4.93
N GLY A 169 12.46 -9.98 3.95
CA GLY A 169 11.78 -10.57 2.80
C GLY A 169 10.29 -10.80 2.99
N ASP A 170 9.73 -10.63 4.19
CA ASP A 170 8.29 -10.55 4.39
C ASP A 170 7.70 -9.26 3.81
N ILE A 171 6.41 -9.31 3.47
CA ILE A 171 5.61 -8.13 3.13
C ILE A 171 4.59 -7.97 4.25
N ARG A 172 4.68 -6.86 4.98
CA ARG A 172 3.70 -6.51 6.00
C ARG A 172 2.67 -5.58 5.40
N VAL A 173 1.41 -5.94 5.50
CA VAL A 173 0.30 -5.16 4.97
C VAL A 173 -0.55 -4.62 6.11
N MET A 174 -0.77 -3.31 6.12
CA MET A 174 -1.67 -2.66 7.07
C MET A 174 -2.81 -2.00 6.31
N THR A 175 -4.05 -2.36 6.67
CA THR A 175 -5.25 -1.69 6.17
C THR A 175 -5.85 -0.87 7.30
N LEU A 176 -5.90 0.45 7.13
CA LEU A 176 -6.58 1.35 8.03
C LEU A 176 -8.02 1.53 7.57
N VAL A 177 -8.96 1.50 8.52
CA VAL A 177 -10.40 1.58 8.25
C VAL A 177 -11.01 2.62 9.20
N CYS A 178 -11.61 3.66 8.62
CA CYS A 178 -12.55 4.54 9.30
C CYS A 178 -13.94 4.25 8.73
N ARG A 179 -14.90 3.86 9.57
CA ARG A 179 -16.26 3.54 9.13
C ARG A 179 -17.25 3.76 10.26
N ASP A 180 -18.33 4.50 10.00
CA ASP A 180 -19.40 4.77 10.97
C ASP A 180 -18.86 5.33 12.31
N GLY A 181 -17.82 6.16 12.25
CA GLY A 181 -17.12 6.72 13.41
C GLY A 181 -16.21 5.74 14.18
N GLY A 182 -16.13 4.48 13.75
CA GLY A 182 -15.15 3.50 14.23
C GLY A 182 -13.81 3.61 13.52
N LEU A 183 -12.75 3.21 14.21
CA LEU A 183 -11.37 3.26 13.70
C LEU A 183 -10.62 1.94 14.00
N GLN A 184 -10.08 1.29 12.97
CA GLN A 184 -9.42 -0.01 13.12
C GLN A 184 -8.22 -0.13 12.17
N ALA A 185 -7.14 -0.78 12.64
CA ALA A 185 -6.06 -1.28 11.80
C ALA A 185 -6.19 -2.79 11.65
N ARG A 186 -6.14 -3.27 10.41
CA ARG A 186 -5.94 -4.68 10.09
C ARG A 186 -4.52 -4.90 9.64
N TYR A 187 -3.90 -5.98 10.08
CA TYR A 187 -2.55 -6.35 9.68
C TYR A 187 -2.54 -7.72 9.05
N THR A 188 -1.66 -7.92 8.07
CA THR A 188 -1.41 -9.21 7.42
C THR A 188 0.08 -9.30 7.12
N GLU A 189 0.72 -10.38 7.57
CA GLU A 189 2.12 -10.67 7.26
C GLU A 189 2.20 -11.75 6.19
N ILE A 190 2.84 -11.44 5.06
CA ILE A 190 3.08 -12.36 3.96
C ILE A 190 4.52 -12.83 3.97
N ILE A 191 4.69 -14.14 3.86
CA ILE A 191 5.98 -14.82 3.87
C ILE A 191 6.11 -15.70 2.64
N TRP A 192 7.34 -16.11 2.35
CA TRP A 192 7.63 -16.97 1.21
C TRP A 192 7.94 -18.40 1.67
N LYS A 193 7.12 -19.35 1.23
CA LYS A 193 7.39 -20.79 1.34
C LYS A 193 8.41 -21.25 0.30
N GLU A 194 8.87 -22.49 0.48
CA GLU A 194 9.65 -23.17 -0.53
C GLU A 194 8.97 -23.13 -1.91
N GLY A 195 9.77 -22.91 -2.96
CA GLY A 195 9.27 -22.71 -4.32
C GLY A 195 8.77 -21.28 -4.61
N GLY A 196 8.90 -20.36 -3.65
CA GLY A 196 8.50 -18.96 -3.81
C GLY A 196 6.98 -18.79 -3.85
N ILE A 197 6.28 -19.60 -3.06
CA ILE A 197 4.83 -19.49 -2.90
C ILE A 197 4.56 -18.53 -1.74
N PRO A 198 3.86 -17.40 -1.95
CA PRO A 198 3.51 -16.51 -0.86
C PRO A 198 2.40 -17.12 0.03
N GLU A 199 2.49 -16.89 1.33
CA GLU A 199 1.52 -17.35 2.33
C GLU A 199 1.31 -16.29 3.41
N ILE A 200 0.08 -16.19 3.92
CA ILE A 200 -0.24 -15.41 5.12
C ILE A 200 0.27 -16.17 6.35
N ARG A 201 1.29 -15.63 7.02
CA ARG A 201 1.76 -16.14 8.32
C ARG A 201 0.83 -15.71 9.45
N GLU A 202 0.47 -14.44 9.45
CA GLU A 202 -0.28 -13.81 10.51
C GLU A 202 -1.29 -12.81 9.93
N ASN A 203 -2.45 -12.72 10.54
CA ASN A 203 -3.46 -11.72 10.19
C ASN A 203 -4.33 -11.41 11.42
N GLY A 204 -4.69 -10.15 11.61
CA GLY A 204 -5.55 -9.74 12.70
C GLY A 204 -6.05 -8.31 12.54
N CYS A 205 -6.77 -7.84 13.56
CA CYS A 205 -7.27 -6.47 13.63
C CYS A 205 -7.15 -5.91 15.04
N ARG A 206 -7.02 -4.59 15.13
CA ARG A 206 -6.89 -3.84 16.38
C ARG A 206 -7.66 -2.54 16.28
N ASP A 207 -8.50 -2.26 17.27
CA ASP A 207 -9.20 -0.99 17.39
C ASP A 207 -8.20 0.11 17.76
N LEU A 208 -8.39 1.28 17.16
CA LEU A 208 -7.54 2.44 17.37
C LEU A 208 -8.35 3.56 18.01
N THR A 209 -7.68 4.39 18.80
CA THR A 209 -8.25 5.65 19.29
C THR A 209 -7.95 6.80 18.35
N GLU A 210 -6.81 6.77 17.69
CA GLU A 210 -6.32 7.84 16.82
C GLU A 210 -5.32 7.30 15.80
N ILE A 211 -5.31 7.89 14.61
CA ILE A 211 -4.21 7.76 13.64
C ILE A 211 -3.50 9.10 13.56
N LYS A 212 -2.19 9.12 13.83
CA LYS A 212 -1.36 10.32 13.74
C LYS A 212 -0.59 10.34 12.44
N ARG A 213 -0.63 11.50 11.77
CA ARG A 213 0.25 11.80 10.64
C ARG A 213 1.67 11.96 11.15
N THR A 214 2.61 11.33 10.46
CA THR A 214 4.03 11.50 10.74
C THR A 214 4.62 12.52 9.77
N GLU A 215 5.35 13.51 10.29
CA GLU A 215 5.81 14.67 9.53
C GLU A 215 6.74 14.32 8.34
N LYS A 216 7.37 13.13 8.33
CA LYS A 216 8.34 12.72 7.28
C LYS A 216 7.85 11.60 6.35
N GLY A 217 6.53 11.44 6.17
CA GLY A 217 5.98 10.40 5.30
C GLY A 217 6.26 8.97 5.80
N TYR A 218 6.41 8.84 7.12
CA TYR A 218 6.53 7.53 7.75
C TYR A 218 5.19 6.79 7.69
N LEU A 219 5.24 5.50 8.00
CA LEU A 219 4.04 4.72 8.26
C LEU A 219 3.15 5.44 9.31
N PRO A 220 1.82 5.22 9.28
CA PRO A 220 0.90 5.76 10.26
C PRO A 220 1.37 5.40 11.69
N ASP A 221 1.46 6.40 12.56
CA ASP A 221 1.60 6.15 14.00
C ASP A 221 0.20 5.95 14.56
N VAL A 222 -0.07 4.73 15.03
CA VAL A 222 -1.41 4.28 15.41
C VAL A 222 -1.44 4.09 16.91
N VAL A 223 -2.45 4.64 17.57
CA VAL A 223 -2.59 4.50 19.02
C VAL A 223 -3.62 3.39 19.29
N PRO A 224 -3.21 2.23 19.82
CA PRO A 224 -4.14 1.18 20.22
C PRO A 224 -5.17 1.67 21.23
N ALA A 225 -6.41 1.20 21.12
CA ALA A 225 -7.36 1.33 22.21
C ALA A 225 -6.85 0.60 23.48
N PRO A 226 -7.09 1.15 24.68
CA PRO A 226 -6.74 0.48 25.93
C PRO A 226 -7.47 -0.86 26.02
N GLU A 227 -6.78 -1.88 26.55
CA GLU A 227 -7.43 -3.17 26.83
C GLU A 227 -8.48 -2.98 27.93
N PRO A 228 -9.63 -3.68 27.83
CA PRO A 228 -10.71 -3.58 28.82
C PRO A 228 -10.32 -4.09 30.21
#